data_AF-A0A6C0KXK4-F1
#
_entry.id   AF-A0A6C0KXK4-F1
#
_cell.length_a   1.000
_cell.length_b   1.000
_cell.length_c   1.000
_cell.angle_alpha   90.00
_cell.angle_beta   90.00
_cell.angle_gamma   90.00
#
_symmetry.space_group_name_H-M   'P 1'
#
loop_
_entity.id
_entity.type
_entity.pdbx_description
1 polymer ?
#
loop_
_entity_poly.entity_id
_entity_poly.type
_entity_poly.pdbx_seq_one_letter_code
_entity_poly.pdbx_strand_id
1 'polypeptide(L)'
;MPLSIGEGGSLSWQRLARVNEHPRDLRIQFNEEEHSYAIDGSKIGWVSCTQFKGQFFGHFDPDAVIKKMMSGSNWIKSPYYGRTAEDIKAGWAASGDEASTAGTRMHLDIEHYYNSSELSVESMKRDDDWTPNPSVEWDQFMSYQAKVGSKMEPYRTEWLVWNEDIKLAGSIDMLYKKSNGKYAIYDWKRSKEIKTENRYQSGYGPLSHLPDANYWTYSMQLNIYRMILKQKYDMDVDEMALVILHPNQANWRVIKINIMEEEVLGMFACRRAALAVPGNDGSNPVVVLDSHEEHDTSAAPTGWVGLD
;
A
#
# COMPACT_ATOMS: atom_id res chain seq x y z
N MET A 1 -7.41 17.39 1.51
CA MET A 1 -8.20 16.41 0.75
C MET A 1 -9.60 16.38 1.32
N PRO A 2 -10.66 16.23 0.51
CA PRO A 2 -12.00 16.04 1.06
C PRO A 2 -12.03 14.72 1.83
N LEU A 3 -12.45 14.78 3.09
CA LEU A 3 -12.45 13.70 4.09
C LEU A 3 -12.93 12.37 3.47
N SER A 4 -12.05 11.38 3.23
CA SER A 4 -12.52 10.11 2.66
C SER A 4 -13.47 9.37 3.61
N ILE A 5 -13.45 9.61 4.93
CA ILE A 5 -14.57 9.35 5.85
C ILE A 5 -14.42 10.34 7.02
N GLY A 6 -15.28 11.37 7.09
CA GLY A 6 -15.21 12.39 8.15
C GLY A 6 -15.77 11.89 9.48
N GLU A 7 -15.58 12.68 10.55
CA GLU A 7 -16.37 12.56 11.79
C GLU A 7 -17.87 12.62 11.44
N GLY A 8 -18.51 11.46 11.22
CA GLY A 8 -19.91 11.40 10.78
C GLY A 8 -20.26 10.41 9.67
N GLY A 9 -19.30 9.64 9.13
CA GLY A 9 -19.57 8.58 8.15
C GLY A 9 -19.21 8.95 6.70
N SER A 10 -19.72 8.17 5.73
CA SER A 10 -19.41 8.34 4.30
C SER A 10 -19.86 9.70 3.76
N LEU A 11 -19.04 10.36 2.94
CA LEU A 11 -19.43 11.59 2.25
C LEU A 11 -20.56 11.36 1.26
N SER A 12 -21.33 12.41 0.94
CA SER A 12 -22.49 12.35 0.03
C SER A 12 -22.15 11.87 -1.38
N TRP A 13 -20.91 11.97 -1.84
CA TRP A 13 -20.51 11.45 -3.15
C TRP A 13 -20.05 9.99 -3.09
N GLN A 14 -19.71 9.45 -1.91
CA GLN A 14 -19.26 8.05 -1.74
C GLN A 14 -20.43 7.06 -1.75
N ARG A 15 -21.05 6.93 -2.93
CA ARG A 15 -22.22 6.08 -3.18
C ARG A 15 -22.00 4.63 -2.75
N LEU A 16 -20.84 4.04 -3.06
CA LEU A 16 -20.56 2.63 -2.77
C LEU A 16 -20.50 2.36 -1.26
N ALA A 17 -19.99 3.31 -0.47
CA ALA A 17 -19.98 3.21 0.98
C ALA A 17 -21.39 3.20 1.59
N ARG A 18 -22.34 3.95 1.00
CA ARG A 18 -23.75 3.95 1.44
C ARG A 18 -24.53 2.72 0.98
N VAL A 19 -24.36 2.32 -0.28
CA VAL A 19 -25.11 1.18 -0.85
C VAL A 19 -24.65 -0.14 -0.22
N ASN A 20 -23.37 -0.25 0.11
CA ASN A 20 -22.77 -1.43 0.70
C ASN A 20 -22.26 -1.14 2.12
N GLU A 21 -23.04 -0.40 2.91
CA GLU A 21 -22.69 -0.03 4.28
C GLU A 21 -22.40 -1.28 5.13
N HIS A 22 -21.45 -1.15 6.05
CA HIS A 22 -21.14 -2.20 7.01
C HIS A 22 -21.20 -1.67 8.44
N PRO A 23 -21.75 -2.40 9.43
CA PRO A 23 -21.88 -1.90 10.81
C PRO A 23 -20.57 -1.43 11.46
N ARG A 24 -19.43 -1.99 11.02
CA ARG A 24 -18.09 -1.60 11.51
C ARG A 24 -17.61 -0.25 10.98
N ASP A 25 -18.22 0.29 9.92
CA ASP A 25 -17.87 1.58 9.33
C ASP A 25 -18.15 2.73 10.31
N LEU A 26 -19.20 2.59 11.12
CA LEU A 26 -19.60 3.58 12.12
C LEU A 26 -18.62 3.68 13.31
N ARG A 27 -17.69 2.73 13.43
CA ARG A 27 -16.79 2.59 14.57
C ARG A 27 -15.37 3.04 14.28
N ILE A 28 -15.05 3.38 13.03
CA ILE A 28 -13.71 3.76 12.61
C ILE A 28 -13.70 5.20 12.06
N GLN A 29 -12.67 5.92 12.42
CA GLN A 29 -12.38 7.27 11.93
C GLN A 29 -10.95 7.30 11.42
N PHE A 30 -10.74 7.95 10.29
CA PHE A 30 -9.42 8.18 9.72
C PHE A 30 -9.07 9.66 9.81
N ASN A 31 -7.92 9.96 10.41
CA ASN A 31 -7.33 11.29 10.39
C ASN A 31 -6.23 11.29 9.33
N GLU A 32 -6.47 12.04 8.26
CA GLU A 32 -5.58 12.07 7.11
C GLU A 32 -4.27 12.82 7.40
N GLU A 33 -4.31 13.92 8.14
CA GLU A 33 -3.14 14.74 8.46
C GLU A 33 -2.11 13.95 9.29
N GLU A 34 -2.59 13.18 10.26
CA GLU A 34 -1.76 12.31 11.10
C GLU A 34 -1.56 10.91 10.51
N HIS A 35 -2.24 10.60 9.41
CA HIS A 35 -2.35 9.25 8.84
C HIS A 35 -2.68 8.19 9.92
N SER A 36 -3.62 8.52 10.81
CA SER A 36 -3.94 7.77 12.01
C SER A 36 -5.39 7.30 12.03
N TYR A 37 -5.65 6.20 12.76
CA TYR A 37 -6.97 5.59 12.87
C TYR A 37 -7.45 5.62 14.31
N ALA A 38 -8.70 6.00 14.52
CA ALA A 38 -9.37 5.89 15.81
C ALA A 38 -10.53 4.88 15.68
N ILE A 39 -10.58 3.90 16.58
CA ILE A 39 -11.68 2.94 16.66
C ILE A 39 -12.39 3.18 17.99
N ASP A 40 -13.71 3.39 17.94
CA ASP A 40 -14.54 3.77 19.08
C ASP A 40 -13.98 4.98 19.86
N GLY A 41 -13.44 5.96 19.13
CA GLY A 41 -12.85 7.18 19.68
C GLY A 41 -11.44 7.01 20.28
N SER A 42 -10.84 5.81 20.20
CA SER A 42 -9.48 5.56 20.71
C SER A 42 -8.47 5.35 19.59
N LYS A 43 -7.36 6.11 19.64
CA LYS A 43 -6.17 5.90 18.80
C LYS A 43 -5.12 5.00 19.47
N ILE A 44 -5.30 4.66 20.75
CA ILE A 44 -4.24 4.06 21.58
C ILE A 44 -3.89 2.64 21.11
N GLY A 45 -2.64 2.49 20.66
CA GLY A 45 -2.09 1.23 20.18
C GLY A 45 -2.57 0.81 18.80
N TRP A 46 -3.39 1.62 18.11
CA TRP A 46 -3.77 1.35 16.74
C TRP A 46 -2.64 1.71 15.80
N VAL A 47 -2.33 0.80 14.88
CA VAL A 47 -1.26 0.97 13.89
C VAL A 47 -1.84 0.76 12.50
N SER A 48 -1.40 1.58 11.54
CA SER A 48 -1.82 1.41 10.15
C SER A 48 -1.23 0.12 9.57
N CYS A 49 -1.95 -0.54 8.66
CA CYS A 49 -1.45 -1.71 7.94
C CYS A 49 -0.14 -1.37 7.21
N THR A 50 0.02 -0.11 6.78
CA THR A 50 1.24 0.38 6.15
C THR A 50 2.42 0.40 7.11
N GLN A 51 2.24 0.98 8.31
CA GLN A 51 3.28 1.05 9.35
C GLN A 51 3.64 -0.34 9.88
N PHE A 52 2.63 -1.19 10.10
CA PHE A 52 2.81 -2.57 10.55
C PHE A 52 3.63 -3.39 9.55
N LYS A 53 3.23 -3.40 8.28
CA LYS A 53 4.00 -4.00 7.17
C LYS A 53 5.44 -3.51 7.13
N GLY A 54 5.66 -2.22 7.34
CA GLY A 54 6.99 -1.59 7.28
C GLY A 54 7.99 -2.17 8.30
N GLN A 55 7.51 -2.80 9.37
CA GLN A 55 8.38 -3.43 10.37
C GLN A 55 9.08 -4.71 9.86
N PHE A 56 8.64 -5.27 8.73
CA PHE A 56 9.17 -6.52 8.18
C PHE A 56 10.06 -6.30 6.95
N PHE A 57 10.38 -5.06 6.61
CA PHE A 57 11.22 -4.69 5.47
C PHE A 57 12.23 -3.60 5.88
N GLY A 58 13.25 -3.40 5.05
CA GLY A 58 14.26 -2.38 5.25
C GLY A 58 13.71 -0.98 5.24
N HIS A 59 14.37 -0.12 6.01
CA HIS A 59 14.14 1.31 5.94
C HIS A 59 15.17 1.94 5.02
N PHE A 60 14.71 2.83 4.14
CA PHE A 60 15.61 3.57 3.28
C PHE A 60 16.38 4.61 4.10
N ASP A 61 17.67 4.37 4.29
CA ASP A 61 18.60 5.34 4.89
C ASP A 61 19.30 6.12 3.77
N PRO A 62 18.89 7.38 3.49
CA PRO A 62 19.47 8.14 2.39
C PRO A 62 20.96 8.40 2.60
N ASP A 63 21.40 8.63 3.83
CA ASP A 63 22.81 8.94 4.12
C ASP A 63 23.69 7.70 3.93
N ALA A 64 23.26 6.53 4.41
CA ALA A 64 23.98 5.29 4.19
C ALA A 64 24.04 4.92 2.70
N VAL A 65 22.94 5.07 1.96
CA VAL A 65 22.91 4.79 0.52
C VAL A 65 23.81 5.75 -0.24
N ILE A 66 23.77 7.06 0.04
CA ILE A 66 24.62 8.05 -0.64
C ILE A 66 26.10 7.79 -0.34
N LYS A 67 26.45 7.55 0.93
CA LYS A 67 27.83 7.25 1.32
C LYS A 67 28.35 6.02 0.57
N LYS A 68 27.56 4.95 0.48
CA LYS A 68 27.90 3.74 -0.29
C LYS A 68 28.01 4.01 -1.79
N MET A 69 27.09 4.79 -2.36
CA MET A 69 27.11 5.14 -3.78
C MET A 69 28.33 5.96 -4.18
N MET A 70 28.68 7.00 -3.39
CA MET A 70 29.79 7.92 -3.68
C MET A 70 31.17 7.28 -3.49
N SER A 71 31.27 6.29 -2.60
CA SER A 71 32.51 5.51 -2.37
C SER A 71 32.71 4.37 -3.37
N GLY A 72 31.68 4.01 -4.13
CA GLY A 72 31.73 2.92 -5.10
C GLY A 72 32.54 3.28 -6.35
N SER A 73 33.19 2.28 -6.96
CA SER A 73 33.96 2.44 -8.21
C SER A 73 33.12 2.95 -9.39
N ASN A 74 31.81 2.73 -9.37
CA ASN A 74 30.88 3.20 -10.39
C ASN A 74 30.37 4.64 -10.17
N TRP A 75 30.84 5.35 -9.14
CA TRP A 75 30.39 6.71 -8.83
C TRP A 75 30.52 7.66 -10.02
N ILE A 76 31.62 7.56 -10.79
CA ILE A 76 31.89 8.38 -11.97
C ILE A 76 30.85 8.18 -13.09
N LYS A 77 30.19 7.01 -13.12
CA LYS A 77 29.13 6.67 -14.08
C LYS A 77 27.72 6.97 -13.53
N SER A 78 27.62 7.43 -12.29
CA SER A 78 26.33 7.70 -11.64
C SER A 78 25.63 8.89 -12.29
N PRO A 79 24.29 8.86 -12.46
CA PRO A 79 23.53 10.04 -12.88
C PRO A 79 23.63 11.20 -11.88
N TYR A 80 24.11 10.94 -10.65
CA TYR A 80 24.32 11.93 -9.61
C TYR A 80 25.76 12.45 -9.53
N TYR A 81 26.67 11.98 -10.40
CA TYR A 81 28.07 12.40 -10.37
C TYR A 81 28.19 13.93 -10.46
N GLY A 82 29.04 14.51 -9.60
CA GLY A 82 29.21 15.96 -9.49
C GLY A 82 28.19 16.69 -8.62
N ARG A 83 27.16 16.01 -8.08
CA ARG A 83 26.23 16.58 -7.09
C ARG A 83 26.71 16.35 -5.66
N THR A 84 26.29 17.23 -4.75
CA THR A 84 26.50 17.04 -3.31
C THR A 84 25.53 16.01 -2.73
N ALA A 85 25.82 15.47 -1.54
CA ALA A 85 24.91 14.58 -0.84
C ALA A 85 23.57 15.27 -0.54
N GLU A 86 23.63 16.56 -0.19
CA GLU A 86 22.48 17.42 0.08
C GLU A 86 21.61 17.59 -1.16
N ASP A 87 22.21 17.85 -2.33
CA ASP A 87 21.48 17.99 -3.60
C ASP A 87 20.79 16.68 -4.01
N ILE A 88 21.43 15.53 -3.74
CA ILE A 88 20.86 14.21 -4.03
C ILE A 88 19.65 13.96 -3.11
N LYS A 89 19.80 14.21 -1.80
CA LYS A 89 18.70 14.08 -0.83
C LYS A 89 17.53 14.99 -1.17
N ALA A 90 17.79 16.26 -1.50
CA ALA A 90 16.78 17.20 -1.93
C ALA A 90 16.07 16.74 -3.21
N GLY A 91 16.82 16.22 -4.18
CA GLY A 91 16.26 15.65 -5.41
C GLY A 91 15.38 14.42 -5.17
N TRP A 92 15.79 13.52 -4.27
CA TRP A 92 14.98 12.37 -3.87
C TRP A 92 13.71 12.78 -3.11
N ALA A 93 13.82 13.73 -2.18
CA ALA A 93 12.68 14.25 -1.43
C ALA A 93 11.65 14.91 -2.36
N ALA A 94 12.09 15.79 -3.27
CA ALA A 94 11.22 16.43 -4.25
C ALA A 94 10.55 15.41 -5.20
N SER A 95 11.31 14.40 -5.66
CA SER A 95 10.76 13.32 -6.50
C SER A 95 9.73 12.49 -5.73
N GLY A 96 9.95 12.27 -4.43
CA GLY A 96 9.02 11.55 -3.56
C GLY A 96 7.73 12.33 -3.34
N ASP A 97 7.83 13.64 -3.09
CA ASP A 97 6.68 14.52 -2.90
C ASP A 97 5.81 14.63 -4.16
N GLU A 98 6.44 14.81 -5.32
CA GLU A 98 5.76 14.80 -6.62
C GLU A 98 5.05 13.46 -6.86
N ALA A 99 5.75 12.34 -6.60
CA ALA A 99 5.19 11.01 -6.80
C ALA A 99 4.00 10.73 -5.87
N SER A 100 4.11 11.16 -4.60
CA SER A 100 3.05 11.04 -3.61
C SER A 100 1.83 11.87 -4.00
N THR A 101 2.03 13.16 -4.31
CA THR A 101 0.95 14.07 -4.70
C THR A 101 0.21 13.58 -5.95
N ALA A 102 0.94 13.14 -6.97
CA ALA A 102 0.34 12.60 -8.20
C ALA A 102 -0.39 11.27 -7.93
N GLY A 103 0.16 10.41 -7.07
CA GLY A 103 -0.50 9.18 -6.63
C GLY A 103 -1.80 9.46 -5.88
N THR A 104 -1.78 10.36 -4.90
CA THR A 104 -2.96 10.80 -4.15
C THR A 104 -4.04 11.34 -5.09
N ARG A 105 -3.68 12.20 -6.05
CA ARG A 105 -4.64 12.71 -7.03
C ARG A 105 -5.24 11.60 -7.89
N MET A 106 -4.41 10.65 -8.34
CA MET A 106 -4.84 9.51 -9.14
C MET A 106 -5.86 8.63 -8.39
N HIS A 107 -5.60 8.29 -7.11
CA HIS A 107 -6.55 7.54 -6.30
C HIS A 107 -7.89 8.27 -6.18
N LEU A 108 -7.86 9.57 -5.89
CA LEU A 108 -9.07 10.37 -5.72
C LEU A 108 -9.90 10.42 -7.02
N ASP A 109 -9.26 10.62 -8.17
CA ASP A 109 -9.95 10.59 -9.46
C ASP A 109 -10.62 9.24 -9.75
N ILE A 110 -9.94 8.13 -9.41
CA ILE A 110 -10.47 6.78 -9.57
C ILE A 110 -11.62 6.50 -8.58
N GLU A 111 -11.50 6.96 -7.34
CA GLU A 111 -12.55 6.81 -6.32
C GLU A 111 -13.84 7.51 -6.76
N HIS A 112 -13.76 8.76 -7.22
CA HIS A 112 -14.89 9.50 -7.77
C HIS A 112 -15.53 8.78 -8.97
N TYR A 113 -14.71 8.21 -9.86
CA TYR A 113 -15.22 7.44 -11.00
C TYR A 113 -16.08 6.25 -10.57
N TYR A 114 -15.57 5.45 -9.63
CA TYR A 114 -16.29 4.26 -9.17
C TYR A 114 -17.52 4.58 -8.31
N ASN A 115 -17.56 5.77 -7.71
CA ASN A 115 -18.72 6.23 -6.96
C ASN A 115 -19.76 6.98 -7.80
N SER A 116 -19.45 7.32 -9.05
CA SER A 116 -20.42 7.88 -10.00
C SER A 116 -21.53 6.87 -10.32
N SER A 117 -22.73 7.36 -10.61
CA SER A 117 -23.92 6.54 -10.82
C SER A 117 -23.87 5.64 -12.07
N GLU A 118 -23.14 6.04 -13.12
CA GLU A 118 -23.04 5.29 -14.39
C GLU A 118 -21.60 4.94 -14.77
N LEU A 119 -20.62 5.03 -13.85
CA LEU A 119 -19.20 4.77 -14.13
C LEU A 119 -18.73 5.54 -15.38
N SER A 120 -18.94 6.85 -15.38
CA SER A 120 -18.58 7.72 -16.51
C SER A 120 -18.12 9.09 -16.03
N VAL A 121 -17.29 9.76 -16.83
CA VAL A 121 -16.80 11.10 -16.52
C VAL A 121 -17.95 12.10 -16.45
N GLU A 122 -18.95 11.94 -17.32
CA GLU A 122 -20.17 12.74 -17.33
C GLU A 122 -20.96 12.57 -16.04
N SER A 123 -21.04 11.34 -15.52
CA SER A 123 -21.73 11.06 -14.25
C SER A 123 -20.97 11.57 -13.05
N MET A 124 -19.64 11.51 -13.04
CA MET A 124 -18.83 12.18 -12.01
C MET A 124 -19.22 13.66 -11.96
N LYS A 125 -19.09 14.38 -13.08
CA LYS A 125 -19.41 15.81 -13.11
C LYS A 125 -20.84 16.14 -12.68
N ARG A 126 -21.80 15.29 -13.06
CA ARG A 126 -23.22 15.47 -12.71
C ARG A 126 -23.50 15.19 -11.23
N ASP A 127 -22.92 14.14 -10.68
CA ASP A 127 -23.29 13.60 -9.37
C ASP A 127 -22.56 14.30 -8.22
N ASP A 128 -21.31 14.73 -8.44
CA ASP A 128 -20.45 15.32 -7.39
C ASP A 128 -19.63 16.54 -7.82
N ASP A 129 -19.89 17.10 -9.01
CA ASP A 129 -19.16 18.24 -9.61
C ASP A 129 -17.66 17.97 -9.86
N TRP A 130 -17.20 16.72 -9.74
CA TRP A 130 -15.80 16.36 -9.93
C TRP A 130 -15.37 16.35 -11.40
N THR A 131 -14.11 16.65 -11.65
CA THR A 131 -13.48 16.52 -12.97
C THR A 131 -12.12 15.87 -12.78
N PRO A 132 -11.87 14.70 -13.38
CA PRO A 132 -10.60 14.01 -13.22
C PRO A 132 -9.45 14.82 -13.81
N ASN A 133 -8.24 14.67 -13.25
CA ASN A 133 -7.07 15.37 -13.76
C ASN A 133 -6.61 14.73 -15.08
N PRO A 134 -6.56 15.48 -16.20
CA PRO A 134 -6.02 14.95 -17.44
C PRO A 134 -4.56 14.53 -17.22
N SER A 135 -4.28 13.24 -17.35
CA SER A 135 -2.97 12.65 -17.08
C SER A 135 -2.80 11.32 -17.82
N VAL A 136 -1.56 10.88 -18.01
CA VAL A 136 -1.26 9.58 -18.64
C VAL A 136 -1.82 8.44 -17.80
N GLU A 137 -1.76 8.57 -16.48
CA GLU A 137 -2.31 7.64 -15.51
C GLU A 137 -3.83 7.53 -15.65
N TRP A 138 -4.53 8.65 -15.83
CA TRP A 138 -5.97 8.67 -16.07
C TRP A 138 -6.34 8.00 -17.40
N ASP A 139 -5.61 8.29 -18.48
CA ASP A 139 -5.82 7.64 -19.78
C ASP A 139 -5.57 6.12 -19.70
N GLN A 140 -4.54 5.71 -18.96
CA GLN A 140 -4.27 4.30 -18.66
C GLN A 140 -5.40 3.67 -17.85
N PHE A 141 -5.92 4.35 -16.83
CA PHE A 141 -7.06 3.88 -16.05
C PHE A 141 -8.31 3.69 -16.90
N MET A 142 -8.66 4.66 -17.76
CA MET A 142 -9.82 4.54 -18.66
C MET A 142 -9.63 3.39 -19.66
N SER A 143 -8.40 3.17 -20.15
CA SER A 143 -8.08 2.01 -20.99
C SER A 143 -8.22 0.68 -20.23
N TYR A 144 -7.80 0.63 -18.97
CA TYR A 144 -7.98 -0.51 -18.07
C TYR A 144 -9.47 -0.79 -17.85
N GLN A 145 -10.24 0.25 -17.56
CA GLN A 145 -11.66 0.15 -17.30
C GLN A 145 -12.41 -0.37 -18.53
N ALA A 146 -12.09 0.10 -19.73
CA ALA A 146 -12.69 -0.39 -20.97
C ALA A 146 -12.44 -1.90 -21.21
N LYS A 147 -11.26 -2.43 -20.81
CA LYS A 147 -10.83 -3.80 -21.13
C LYS A 147 -11.08 -4.82 -20.03
N VAL A 148 -10.92 -4.41 -18.78
CA VAL A 148 -10.90 -5.27 -17.59
C VAL A 148 -11.94 -4.81 -16.59
N GLY A 149 -11.85 -3.56 -16.12
CA GLY A 149 -12.67 -3.07 -15.01
C GLY A 149 -14.18 -3.07 -15.27
N SER A 150 -14.62 -2.86 -16.52
CA SER A 150 -16.03 -2.92 -16.93
C SER A 150 -16.69 -4.28 -16.77
N LYS A 151 -15.91 -5.34 -16.55
CA LYS A 151 -16.38 -6.71 -16.35
C LYS A 151 -16.47 -7.09 -14.87
N MET A 152 -16.11 -6.17 -13.98
CA MET A 152 -16.14 -6.38 -12.53
C MET A 152 -17.24 -5.53 -11.91
N GLU A 153 -17.79 -6.01 -10.80
CA GLU A 153 -18.82 -5.29 -10.03
C GLU A 153 -18.16 -4.55 -8.86
N PRO A 154 -18.04 -3.21 -8.90
CA PRO A 154 -17.47 -2.45 -7.79
C PRO A 154 -18.34 -2.62 -6.54
N TYR A 155 -17.71 -2.96 -5.42
CA TYR A 155 -18.42 -3.15 -4.15
C TYR A 155 -18.10 -2.02 -3.15
N ARG A 156 -16.82 -1.75 -2.90
CA ARG A 156 -16.38 -0.67 -2.01
C ARG A 156 -15.07 -0.04 -2.53
N THR A 157 -14.91 1.25 -2.28
CA THR A 157 -13.67 2.01 -2.53
C THR A 157 -13.17 2.63 -1.23
N GLU A 158 -11.85 2.82 -1.14
CA GLU A 158 -11.16 3.43 0.02
C GLU A 158 -11.75 2.94 1.36
N TRP A 159 -12.00 1.63 1.44
CA TRP A 159 -12.78 1.06 2.54
C TRP A 159 -11.90 0.86 3.76
N LEU A 160 -12.23 1.59 4.83
CA LEU A 160 -11.57 1.44 6.11
C LEU A 160 -11.94 0.11 6.78
N VAL A 161 -10.93 -0.74 6.96
CA VAL A 161 -11.04 -2.04 7.60
C VAL A 161 -10.14 -2.13 8.82
N TRP A 162 -10.55 -2.89 9.82
CA TRP A 162 -9.79 -3.01 11.07
C TRP A 162 -9.98 -4.34 11.79
N ASN A 163 -8.96 -4.69 12.58
CA ASN A 163 -8.90 -5.89 13.41
C ASN A 163 -8.44 -5.53 14.83
N GLU A 164 -9.37 -5.62 15.79
CA GLU A 164 -9.19 -5.35 17.21
C GLU A 164 -8.18 -6.28 17.89
N ASP A 165 -8.09 -7.54 17.49
CA ASP A 165 -7.25 -8.53 18.18
C ASP A 165 -5.76 -8.20 18.05
N ILE A 166 -5.40 -7.45 17.00
CA ILE A 166 -4.04 -7.04 16.68
C ILE A 166 -3.90 -5.51 16.55
N LYS A 167 -4.96 -4.77 16.85
CA LYS A 167 -5.07 -3.30 16.73
C LYS A 167 -4.50 -2.76 15.41
N LEU A 168 -4.93 -3.34 14.28
CA LEU A 168 -4.54 -2.89 12.94
C LEU A 168 -5.72 -2.29 12.19
N ALA A 169 -5.48 -1.21 11.46
CA ALA A 169 -6.46 -0.59 10.57
C ALA A 169 -5.83 -0.16 9.25
N GLY A 170 -6.62 -0.04 8.18
CA GLY A 170 -6.13 0.43 6.88
C GLY A 170 -7.26 0.69 5.89
N SER A 171 -6.91 1.27 4.73
CA SER A 171 -7.83 1.54 3.62
C SER A 171 -7.57 0.56 2.48
N ILE A 172 -8.64 -0.06 1.97
CA ILE A 172 -8.62 -0.88 0.75
C ILE A 172 -9.06 -0.01 -0.42
N ASP A 173 -8.18 0.23 -1.40
CA ASP A 173 -8.47 1.05 -2.58
C ASP A 173 -9.74 0.62 -3.32
N MET A 174 -9.83 -0.67 -3.66
CA MET A 174 -10.94 -1.23 -4.42
C MET A 174 -11.24 -2.68 -4.01
N LEU A 175 -12.51 -2.92 -3.67
CA LEU A 175 -13.06 -4.25 -3.50
C LEU A 175 -14.14 -4.48 -4.57
N TYR A 176 -13.98 -5.54 -5.36
CA TYR A 176 -14.99 -6.01 -6.31
C TYR A 176 -15.75 -7.21 -5.76
N LYS A 177 -17.04 -7.29 -6.10
CA LYS A 177 -17.86 -8.48 -5.90
C LYS A 177 -17.79 -9.37 -7.15
N LYS A 178 -17.71 -10.68 -6.94
CA LYS A 178 -17.72 -11.67 -8.01
C LYS A 178 -19.07 -12.38 -8.05
N SER A 179 -19.45 -12.86 -9.22
CA SER A 179 -20.72 -13.57 -9.43
C SER A 179 -20.85 -14.85 -8.62
N ASN A 180 -19.73 -15.45 -8.18
CA ASN A 180 -19.69 -16.62 -7.31
C ASN A 180 -19.85 -16.29 -5.80
N GLY A 181 -20.14 -15.04 -5.45
CA GLY A 181 -20.31 -14.59 -4.07
C GLY A 181 -19.00 -14.27 -3.32
N LYS A 182 -17.85 -14.44 -3.98
CA LYS A 182 -16.54 -14.07 -3.44
C LYS A 182 -16.17 -12.63 -3.81
N TYR A 183 -15.01 -12.19 -3.35
CA TYR A 183 -14.52 -10.84 -3.56
C TYR A 183 -13.11 -10.83 -4.18
N ALA A 184 -12.75 -9.70 -4.80
CA ALA A 184 -11.42 -9.43 -5.28
C ALA A 184 -10.91 -8.08 -4.77
N ILE A 185 -9.67 -8.02 -4.28
CA ILE A 185 -9.03 -6.76 -3.89
C ILE A 185 -8.12 -6.29 -5.02
N TYR A 186 -8.30 -5.06 -5.46
CA TYR A 186 -7.45 -4.41 -6.43
C TYR A 186 -6.87 -3.14 -5.81
N ASP A 187 -5.61 -2.87 -6.10
CA ASP A 187 -4.89 -1.74 -5.54
C ASP A 187 -4.15 -0.98 -6.64
N TRP A 188 -4.35 0.34 -6.66
CA TRP A 188 -3.87 1.23 -7.70
C TRP A 188 -2.46 1.67 -7.36
N LYS A 189 -1.47 1.38 -8.21
CA LYS A 189 -0.07 1.75 -7.93
C LYS A 189 0.51 2.64 -9.00
N ARG A 190 0.91 3.84 -8.57
CA ARG A 190 1.78 4.72 -9.33
C ARG A 190 3.26 4.39 -9.10
N SER A 191 3.71 3.26 -9.64
CA SER A 191 5.11 2.83 -9.51
C SER A 191 5.85 2.86 -10.84
N LYS A 192 7.07 3.40 -10.85
CA LYS A 192 7.98 3.40 -12.01
C LYS A 192 8.32 1.98 -12.47
N GLU A 193 8.44 1.06 -11.52
CA GLU A 193 8.82 -0.33 -11.73
C GLU A 193 8.27 -1.20 -10.60
N ILE A 194 7.99 -2.48 -10.89
CA ILE A 194 7.68 -3.49 -9.89
C ILE A 194 8.82 -4.51 -9.88
N LYS A 195 9.63 -4.48 -8.83
CA LYS A 195 10.76 -5.37 -8.59
C LYS A 195 10.30 -6.55 -7.75
N THR A 196 10.63 -7.75 -8.20
CA THR A 196 10.37 -9.02 -7.50
C THR A 196 11.61 -9.57 -6.80
N GLU A 197 12.78 -9.01 -7.10
CA GLU A 197 14.07 -9.49 -6.62
C GLU A 197 14.86 -8.36 -5.95
N ASN A 198 15.60 -8.72 -4.91
CA ASN A 198 16.62 -7.90 -4.28
C ASN A 198 17.70 -8.83 -3.73
N ARG A 199 18.85 -8.85 -4.40
CA ARG A 199 19.99 -9.70 -4.02
C ARG A 199 20.72 -9.27 -2.76
N TYR A 200 20.42 -8.06 -2.26
CA TYR A 200 21.15 -7.45 -1.14
C TYR A 200 20.39 -7.53 0.17
N GLN A 201 19.10 -7.81 0.12
CA GLN A 201 18.25 -7.70 1.28
C GLN A 201 16.98 -8.53 1.13
N SER A 202 16.58 -9.16 2.23
CA SER A 202 15.32 -9.88 2.39
C SER A 202 14.44 -9.18 3.43
N GLY A 203 13.18 -9.60 3.55
CA GLY A 203 12.32 -9.23 4.66
C GLY A 203 12.82 -9.75 6.01
N TYR A 204 12.10 -9.44 7.07
CA TYR A 204 12.45 -9.86 8.43
C TYR A 204 11.44 -10.84 9.02
N GLY A 205 11.89 -11.63 10.00
CA GLY A 205 11.08 -12.61 10.72
C GLY A 205 10.35 -13.57 9.76
N PRO A 206 9.00 -13.61 9.77
CA PRO A 206 8.23 -14.51 8.92
C PRO A 206 8.36 -14.22 7.41
N LEU A 207 9.00 -13.12 7.01
CA LEU A 207 9.23 -12.75 5.61
C LEU A 207 10.70 -12.87 5.18
N SER A 208 11.55 -13.49 6.00
CA SER A 208 13.01 -13.62 5.75
C SER A 208 13.36 -14.39 4.47
N HIS A 209 12.48 -15.26 3.99
CA HIS A 209 12.61 -15.97 2.72
C HIS A 209 12.25 -15.12 1.49
N LEU A 210 11.66 -13.93 1.67
CA LEU A 210 11.22 -13.07 0.59
C LEU A 210 12.21 -11.93 0.35
N PRO A 211 12.56 -11.61 -0.90
CA PRO A 211 13.35 -10.42 -1.21
C PRO A 211 12.69 -9.14 -0.70
N ASP A 212 13.48 -8.20 -0.18
CA ASP A 212 12.99 -6.86 0.13
C ASP A 212 12.82 -6.06 -1.16
N ALA A 213 11.67 -6.25 -1.79
CA ALA A 213 11.31 -5.61 -3.05
C ALA A 213 9.84 -5.20 -3.02
N ASN A 214 9.51 -4.12 -3.76
CA ASN A 214 8.19 -3.49 -3.67
C ASN A 214 7.04 -4.44 -4.05
N TYR A 215 7.25 -5.43 -4.92
CA TYR A 215 6.27 -6.48 -5.17
C TYR A 215 5.83 -7.20 -3.90
N TRP A 216 6.78 -7.63 -3.07
CA TRP A 216 6.51 -8.39 -1.83
C TRP A 216 5.89 -7.49 -0.77
N THR A 217 6.37 -6.26 -0.67
CA THR A 217 5.77 -5.24 0.19
C THR A 217 4.28 -5.03 -0.15
N TYR A 218 3.94 -4.80 -1.42
CA TYR A 218 2.55 -4.65 -1.85
C TYR A 218 1.74 -5.94 -1.71
N SER A 219 2.36 -7.10 -1.96
CA SER A 219 1.71 -8.41 -1.77
C SER A 219 1.28 -8.64 -0.33
N MET A 220 2.12 -8.26 0.64
CA MET A 220 1.78 -8.35 2.06
C MET A 220 0.65 -7.39 2.44
N GLN A 221 0.64 -6.17 1.89
CA GLN A 221 -0.46 -5.23 2.12
C GLN A 221 -1.81 -5.83 1.73
N LEU A 222 -1.93 -6.40 0.52
CA LEU A 222 -3.17 -7.02 0.07
C LEU A 222 -3.56 -8.26 0.89
N ASN A 223 -2.58 -9.09 1.23
CA ASN A 223 -2.84 -10.28 2.05
C ASN A 223 -3.28 -9.93 3.48
N ILE A 224 -2.76 -8.83 4.07
CA ILE A 224 -3.24 -8.30 5.35
C ILE A 224 -4.71 -7.91 5.24
N TYR A 225 -5.09 -7.14 4.21
CA TYR A 225 -6.48 -6.74 4.00
C TYR A 225 -7.41 -7.93 3.79
N ARG A 226 -6.99 -8.90 2.94
CA ARG A 226 -7.70 -10.17 2.77
C ARG A 226 -7.94 -10.87 4.11
N MET A 227 -6.93 -10.96 4.96
CA MET A 227 -7.04 -11.63 6.25
C MET A 227 -7.96 -10.88 7.22
N ILE A 228 -7.91 -9.54 7.23
CA ILE A 228 -8.85 -8.72 8.02
C ILE A 228 -10.29 -8.96 7.56
N LEU A 229 -10.54 -8.91 6.25
CA LEU A 229 -11.87 -9.18 5.68
C LEU A 229 -12.39 -10.58 6.04
N LYS A 230 -11.54 -11.60 5.90
CA LYS A 230 -11.86 -12.99 6.27
C LYS A 230 -12.22 -13.13 7.75
N GLN A 231 -11.46 -12.50 8.66
CA GLN A 231 -11.61 -12.68 10.11
C GLN A 231 -12.69 -11.78 10.74
N LYS A 232 -12.90 -10.58 10.20
CA LYS A 232 -13.68 -9.52 10.87
C LYS A 232 -14.91 -9.04 10.09
N TYR A 233 -15.04 -9.44 8.83
CA TYR A 233 -16.11 -8.99 7.92
C TYR A 233 -16.86 -10.15 7.24
N ASP A 234 -16.51 -11.41 7.53
CA ASP A 234 -17.10 -12.60 6.91
C ASP A 234 -17.05 -12.57 5.36
N MET A 235 -15.96 -12.03 4.82
CA MET A 235 -15.76 -11.87 3.38
C MET A 235 -14.62 -12.73 2.87
N ASP A 236 -14.93 -13.65 1.95
CA ASP A 236 -13.93 -14.49 1.27
C ASP A 236 -13.40 -13.80 0.01
N VAL A 237 -12.14 -13.37 0.08
CA VAL A 237 -11.39 -12.82 -1.05
C VAL A 237 -10.54 -13.94 -1.66
N ASP A 238 -10.75 -14.26 -2.92
CA ASP A 238 -9.99 -15.29 -3.65
C ASP A 238 -9.10 -14.73 -4.76
N GLU A 239 -9.14 -13.42 -4.99
CA GLU A 239 -8.33 -12.75 -6.00
C GLU A 239 -7.78 -11.44 -5.45
N MET A 240 -6.50 -11.19 -5.69
CA MET A 240 -5.82 -9.94 -5.36
C MET A 240 -4.97 -9.51 -6.55
N ALA A 241 -4.95 -8.22 -6.85
CA ALA A 241 -4.14 -7.69 -7.93
C ALA A 241 -3.63 -6.27 -7.67
N LEU A 242 -2.46 -5.96 -8.22
CA LEU A 242 -1.98 -4.60 -8.40
C LEU A 242 -2.34 -4.14 -9.81
N VAL A 243 -2.82 -2.91 -9.94
CA VAL A 243 -2.98 -2.23 -11.22
C VAL A 243 -1.99 -1.08 -11.29
N ILE A 244 -0.95 -1.26 -12.10
CA ILE A 244 0.12 -0.29 -12.25
C ILE A 244 -0.29 0.74 -13.29
N LEU A 245 -0.28 2.01 -12.89
CA LEU A 245 -0.62 3.19 -13.70
C LEU A 245 0.51 4.20 -13.57
N HIS A 246 1.33 4.41 -14.60
CA HIS A 246 2.51 5.24 -14.50
C HIS A 246 2.90 5.83 -15.87
N PRO A 247 3.39 7.08 -15.95
CA PRO A 247 3.72 7.73 -17.22
C PRO A 247 4.93 7.09 -17.94
N ASN A 248 5.84 6.46 -17.19
CA ASN A 248 7.00 5.75 -17.77
C ASN A 248 6.67 4.43 -18.48
N GLN A 249 5.44 3.94 -18.40
CA GLN A 249 5.00 2.74 -19.12
C GLN A 249 4.03 3.13 -20.23
N ALA A 250 4.07 2.42 -21.36
CA ALA A 250 3.21 2.71 -22.50
C ALA A 250 1.73 2.40 -22.22
N ASN A 251 1.45 1.46 -21.32
CA ASN A 251 0.10 1.05 -20.96
C ASN A 251 0.04 0.59 -19.50
N TRP A 252 -1.18 0.42 -18.97
CA TRP A 252 -1.41 -0.17 -17.66
C TRP A 252 -0.94 -1.63 -17.60
N ARG A 253 -0.67 -2.11 -16.39
CA ARG A 253 -0.31 -3.52 -16.14
C ARG A 253 -1.07 -4.04 -14.93
N VAL A 254 -1.65 -5.24 -15.05
CA VAL A 254 -2.25 -5.97 -13.93
C VAL A 254 -1.27 -7.06 -13.48
N ILE A 255 -0.99 -7.11 -12.18
CA ILE A 255 -0.16 -8.16 -11.56
C ILE A 255 -1.01 -8.87 -10.52
N LYS A 256 -1.36 -10.14 -10.78
CA LYS A 256 -2.06 -10.97 -9.80
C LYS A 256 -1.14 -11.32 -8.64
N ILE A 257 -1.67 -11.26 -7.44
CA ILE A 257 -0.96 -11.49 -6.19
C ILE A 257 -1.37 -12.84 -5.61
N ASN A 258 -0.37 -13.60 -5.17
CA ASN A 258 -0.59 -14.88 -4.52
C ASN A 258 -1.19 -14.71 -3.12
N ILE A 259 -2.00 -15.68 -2.69
CA ILE A 259 -2.44 -15.78 -1.31
C ILE A 259 -1.25 -16.32 -0.48
N MET A 260 -0.86 -15.56 0.52
CA MET A 260 0.29 -15.78 1.39
C MET A 260 -0.20 -15.83 2.84
N GLU A 261 -1.05 -16.82 3.12
CA GLU A 261 -1.77 -16.94 4.39
C GLU A 261 -0.81 -17.25 5.55
N GLU A 262 0.21 -18.09 5.32
CA GLU A 262 1.21 -18.44 6.33
C GLU A 262 2.03 -17.21 6.75
N GLU A 263 2.54 -16.45 5.78
CA GLU A 263 3.31 -15.23 6.03
C GLU A 263 2.52 -14.19 6.83
N VAL A 264 1.27 -13.91 6.44
CA VAL A 264 0.44 -12.93 7.14
C VAL A 264 0.06 -13.39 8.54
N LEU A 265 -0.20 -14.68 8.73
CA LEU A 265 -0.44 -15.22 10.08
C LEU A 265 0.82 -15.13 10.96
N GLY A 266 2.01 -15.34 10.39
CA GLY A 266 3.29 -15.11 11.05
C GLY A 266 3.47 -13.65 11.45
N MET A 267 3.19 -12.70 10.53
CA MET A 267 3.23 -11.27 10.85
C MET A 267 2.27 -10.92 11.99
N PHE A 268 1.04 -11.44 11.96
CA PHE A 268 0.05 -11.23 13.03
C PHE A 268 0.51 -11.83 14.36
N ALA A 269 1.23 -12.95 14.36
CA ALA A 269 1.84 -13.51 15.56
C ALA A 269 2.87 -12.55 16.17
N CYS A 270 3.77 -11.97 15.36
CA CYS A 270 4.72 -10.95 15.82
C CYS A 270 4.01 -9.72 16.43
N ARG A 271 2.86 -9.32 15.88
CA ARG A 271 2.03 -8.24 16.45
C ARG A 271 1.42 -8.62 17.79
N ARG A 272 0.86 -9.82 17.91
CA ARG A 272 0.30 -10.30 19.19
C ARG A 272 1.37 -10.42 20.26
N ALA A 273 2.56 -10.90 19.91
CA ALA A 273 3.70 -10.95 20.82
C ALA A 273 4.06 -9.55 21.33
N ALA A 274 4.09 -8.54 20.45
CA ALA A 274 4.30 -7.16 20.86
C ALA A 274 3.22 -6.65 21.83
N LEU A 275 1.94 -6.87 21.52
CA LEU A 275 0.82 -6.48 22.39
C LEU A 275 0.81 -7.19 23.75
N ALA A 276 1.49 -8.33 23.87
CA ALA A 276 1.64 -9.07 25.11
C ALA A 276 2.83 -8.58 25.97
N VAL A 277 3.70 -7.70 25.46
CA VAL A 277 4.82 -7.13 26.23
C VAL A 277 4.27 -6.26 27.36
N PRO A 278 4.66 -6.49 28.63
CA PRO A 278 4.19 -5.68 29.76
C PRO A 278 4.48 -4.20 29.56
N GLY A 279 3.44 -3.36 29.66
CA GLY A 279 3.55 -1.91 29.47
C GLY A 279 3.48 -1.43 28.02
N ASN A 280 3.41 -2.33 27.03
CA ASN A 280 3.18 -1.94 25.65
C ASN A 280 1.67 -1.72 25.40
N ASP A 281 1.29 -0.48 25.10
CA ASP A 281 -0.09 -0.14 24.73
C ASP A 281 -0.44 -0.50 23.28
N GLY A 282 0.56 -0.96 22.51
CA GLY A 282 0.53 -1.28 21.09
C GLY A 282 1.35 -0.32 20.23
N SER A 283 1.92 0.75 20.81
CA SER A 283 2.72 1.74 20.10
C SER A 283 4.19 1.33 19.96
N ASN A 284 4.79 0.69 20.97
CA ASN A 284 6.21 0.33 20.93
C ASN A 284 6.55 -0.84 21.89
N PRO A 285 7.13 -1.95 21.39
CA PRO A 285 7.38 -2.23 19.98
C PRO A 285 6.08 -2.44 19.19
N VAL A 286 6.09 -2.14 17.89
CA VAL A 286 4.95 -2.45 17.01
C VAL A 286 4.86 -3.95 16.75
N VAL A 287 6.00 -4.61 16.58
CA VAL A 287 6.13 -6.07 16.41
C VAL A 287 7.28 -6.60 17.25
N VAL A 288 7.19 -7.85 17.68
CA VAL A 288 8.33 -8.61 18.21
C VAL A 288 8.70 -9.62 17.15
N LEU A 289 9.87 -9.45 16.56
CA LEU A 289 10.45 -10.42 15.62
C LEU A 289 11.14 -11.51 16.46
N ASP A 290 10.96 -12.77 16.10
CA ASP A 290 11.66 -13.85 16.77
C ASP A 290 13.17 -13.64 16.61
N SER A 291 13.89 -13.67 17.74
CA SER A 291 15.33 -13.46 17.80
C SER A 291 16.09 -14.69 17.30
N HIS A 292 16.00 -14.98 16.02
CA HIS A 292 16.86 -15.93 15.34
C HIS A 292 17.27 -15.35 13.98
N GLU A 293 18.20 -14.40 14.05
CA GLU A 293 19.41 -14.28 13.22
C GLU A 293 19.96 -12.86 13.39
N GLU A 294 21.02 -12.74 14.21
CA GLU A 294 21.95 -11.62 14.07
C GLU A 294 22.54 -11.71 12.66
N HIS A 295 21.94 -11.03 11.69
CA HIS A 295 22.62 -10.78 10.42
C HIS A 295 23.72 -9.76 10.67
N ASP A 296 24.93 -10.30 10.89
CA ASP A 296 26.19 -9.60 10.82
C ASP A 296 26.24 -8.75 9.53
N THR A 297 26.23 -7.43 9.70
CA THR A 297 26.32 -6.45 8.61
C THR A 297 27.76 -6.30 8.09
N SER A 298 28.70 -7.18 8.48
CA SER A 298 30.12 -7.11 8.11
C SER A 298 30.60 -8.09 7.03
N ALA A 299 29.70 -8.73 6.27
CA ALA A 299 30.14 -9.57 5.14
C ALA A 299 30.34 -8.76 3.84
N ALA A 300 31.59 -8.40 3.57
CA ALA A 300 32.02 -7.87 2.27
C ALA A 300 31.99 -8.97 1.20
N PRO A 301 31.31 -8.81 0.04
CA PRO A 301 31.42 -9.75 -1.05
C PRO A 301 32.69 -9.47 -1.85
N THR A 302 33.70 -10.30 -1.65
CA THR A 302 34.80 -10.51 -2.60
C THR A 302 34.30 -11.40 -3.74
N GLY A 303 34.53 -10.98 -4.98
CA GLY A 303 34.36 -11.82 -6.16
C GLY A 303 33.24 -11.39 -7.12
N TRP A 304 33.51 -10.39 -7.95
CA TRP A 304 32.83 -10.25 -9.25
C TRP A 304 33.64 -11.01 -10.30
N VAL A 305 33.07 -12.06 -10.88
CA VAL A 305 33.53 -12.66 -12.13
C VAL A 305 32.69 -12.02 -13.24
N GLY A 306 33.37 -11.26 -14.11
CA GLY A 306 32.74 -10.55 -15.22
C GLY A 306 32.26 -11.49 -16.30
N LEU A 307 31.20 -11.08 -17.00
CA LEU A 307 30.88 -11.53 -18.34
C LEU A 307 30.36 -10.32 -19.13
N ASP A 308 30.81 -10.28 -20.37
CA ASP A 308 30.58 -9.28 -21.41
C ASP A 308 29.10 -9.04 -21.75
#